data_AF-A0A2A5H7W4-F1
#
_entry.id   AF-A0A2A5H7W4-F1
#
_cell.length_a   1.000
_cell.length_b   1.000
_cell.length_c   1.000
_cell.angle_alpha   90.00
_cell.angle_beta   90.00
_cell.angle_gamma   90.00
#
_symmetry.space_group_name_H-M   'P 1'
#
loop_
_entity.id
_entity.type
_entity.pdbx_description
1 polymer ?
#
loop_
_entity_poly.entity_id
_entity_poly.type
_entity_poly.pdbx_seq_one_letter_code
_entity_poly.pdbx_strand_id
1 'polypeptide(L)' 'MSLYNRKEWKEYRDNVIESDGGKCVRCGRPDGEVVLQVHHKIYLTGKLPWEYGTENCETLCKGCHAAEHGIIQPKIG' A
#
# COMPACT_ATOMS: atom_id res chain seq x y z
N MET A 1 -12.47 16.03 -5.21
CA MET A 1 -12.29 14.67 -5.78
C MET A 1 -11.13 14.01 -5.07
N SER A 2 -11.31 12.79 -4.56
CA SER A 2 -10.22 12.05 -3.91
C SER A 2 -9.12 11.73 -4.92
N LEU A 3 -7.86 12.01 -4.58
CA LEU A 3 -6.70 11.69 -5.43
C LEU A 3 -6.62 10.18 -5.72
N TYR A 4 -7.12 9.35 -4.80
CA TYR A 4 -7.11 7.89 -4.90
C TYR A 4 -8.13 7.32 -5.91
N ASN A 5 -9.03 8.14 -6.47
CA ASN A 5 -9.95 7.70 -7.52
C ASN A 5 -9.39 7.92 -8.94
N ARG A 6 -8.24 8.60 -9.05
CA ARG A 6 -7.61 8.88 -10.34
C ARG A 6 -7.01 7.62 -10.97
N LYS A 7 -6.93 7.62 -12.29
CA LYS A 7 -6.36 6.51 -13.06
C LYS A 7 -4.87 6.34 -12.72
N GLU A 8 -4.16 7.46 -12.57
CA GLU A 8 -2.74 7.50 -12.23
C GLU A 8 -2.45 6.77 -10.91
N TRP A 9 -3.29 6.96 -9.89
CA TRP A 9 -3.14 6.23 -8.63
C TRP A 9 -3.38 4.73 -8.77
N LYS A 10 -4.39 4.33 -9.56
CA LYS A 10 -4.68 2.90 -9.76
C LYS A 10 -3.54 2.20 -10.48
N GLU A 11 -3.03 2.80 -11.57
CA GLU A 11 -1.89 2.28 -12.32
C GLU A 11 -0.63 2.22 -11.44
N TYR A 12 -0.35 3.27 -10.67
CA TYR A 12 0.76 3.29 -9.73
C TYR A 12 0.63 2.21 -8.64
N ARG A 13 -0.56 2.07 -8.06
CA ARG A 13 -0.85 1.05 -7.05
C ARG A 13 -0.58 -0.34 -7.60
N ASP A 14 -1.07 -0.63 -8.79
CA ASP A 14 -0.91 -1.96 -9.40
C ASP A 14 0.58 -2.25 -9.70
N ASN A 15 1.35 -1.25 -10.17
CA ASN A 15 2.80 -1.38 -10.36
C ASN A 15 3.56 -1.68 -9.05
N VAL A 16 3.23 -1.00 -7.94
CA VAL A 16 3.87 -1.28 -6.64
C VAL A 16 3.52 -2.70 -6.17
N ILE A 17 2.26 -3.11 -6.29
CA ILE A 17 1.81 -4.44 -5.89
C ILE A 17 2.50 -5.53 -6.73
N GLU A 18 2.59 -5.34 -8.03
CA GLU A 18 3.28 -6.27 -8.93
C GLU A 18 4.78 -6.37 -8.61
N SER A 19 5.43 -5.22 -8.35
CA SER A 19 6.84 -5.17 -7.95
C SER A 19 7.13 -5.89 -6.64
N ASP A 20 6.19 -5.92 -5.70
CA ASP A 20 6.30 -6.65 -4.43
C ASP A 20 5.87 -8.13 -4.55
N GLY A 21 5.53 -8.59 -5.76
CA GLY A 21 5.13 -9.96 -6.04
C GLY A 21 3.71 -10.29 -5.61
N GLY A 22 2.81 -9.30 -5.63
CA GLY A 22 1.37 -9.49 -5.40
C GLY A 22 1.00 -9.87 -3.97
N LYS A 23 1.86 -9.54 -2.99
CA LYS A 23 1.67 -9.94 -1.59
C LYS A 23 2.10 -8.87 -0.61
N CYS A 24 1.54 -8.95 0.59
CA CYS A 24 1.97 -8.10 1.70
C CYS A 24 3.44 -8.40 2.04
N VAL A 25 4.33 -7.40 1.99
CA VAL A 25 5.76 -7.58 2.27
C VAL A 25 6.06 -7.94 3.73
N ARG A 26 5.13 -7.66 4.66
CA ARG A 26 5.31 -7.92 6.10
C ARG A 26 4.80 -9.29 6.53
N CYS A 27 3.66 -9.73 6.01
CA CYS A 27 3.01 -10.99 6.42
C CYS A 27 2.96 -12.06 5.34
N GLY A 28 3.38 -11.75 4.12
CA GLY A 28 3.42 -12.69 2.99
C GLY A 28 2.08 -13.03 2.36
N ARG A 29 0.95 -12.61 2.94
CA ARG A 29 -0.39 -12.92 2.40
C ARG A 29 -0.60 -12.26 1.02
N PRO A 30 -1.00 -13.03 0.00
CA PRO A 30 -1.24 -12.55 -1.36
C PRO A 30 -2.57 -11.80 -1.49
N ASP A 31 -2.80 -11.21 -2.65
CA ASP A 31 -4.15 -10.81 -3.05
C ASP A 31 -5.10 -12.02 -3.07
N GLY A 32 -6.39 -11.78 -2.81
CA GLY A 32 -7.40 -12.84 -2.66
C GLY A 32 -7.61 -13.32 -1.22
N GLU A 33 -6.56 -13.35 -0.39
CA GLU A 33 -6.69 -13.61 1.06
C GLU A 33 -6.87 -12.31 1.86
N VAL A 34 -6.28 -11.22 1.39
CA VAL A 34 -6.31 -9.92 2.05
C VAL A 34 -6.45 -8.78 1.05
N VAL A 35 -6.95 -7.64 1.54
CA VAL A 35 -6.92 -6.39 0.77
C VAL A 35 -5.53 -5.77 0.85
N LEU A 36 -4.84 -5.73 -0.29
CA LEU A 36 -3.54 -5.07 -0.45
C LEU A 36 -3.68 -3.57 -0.70
N GLN A 37 -2.84 -2.81 -0.03
CA GLN A 37 -2.75 -1.35 -0.08
C GLN A 37 -1.28 -0.95 -0.23
N VAL A 38 -1.05 0.17 -0.91
CA VAL A 38 0.28 0.79 -0.96
C VAL A 38 0.44 1.70 0.25
N HIS A 39 1.52 1.47 0.99
CA HIS A 39 1.96 2.32 2.08
C HIS A 39 3.12 3.21 1.60
N HIS A 40 3.05 4.51 1.88
CA HIS A 40 4.14 5.44 1.64
C HIS A 40 5.05 5.49 2.87
N LYS A 41 6.31 5.09 2.72
CA LYS A 41 7.31 5.07 3.82
C LYS A 41 7.76 6.48 4.22
N ILE A 42 7.67 7.42 3.29
CA ILE A 42 8.04 8.82 3.47
C ILE A 42 6.92 9.71 2.94
N TYR A 43 6.75 10.88 3.55
CA TYR A 43 5.80 11.91 3.11
C TYR A 43 6.58 13.13 2.63
N LEU A 44 6.52 13.42 1.33
CA LEU A 44 7.15 14.58 0.71
C LEU A 44 6.08 15.63 0.39
N THR A 45 6.30 16.86 0.82
CA THR A 45 5.37 17.97 0.58
C THR A 45 5.25 18.27 -0.91
N GLY A 46 4.02 18.45 -1.40
CA GLY A 46 3.74 18.81 -2.79
C GLY A 46 3.79 17.65 -3.80
N LYS A 47 4.05 16.42 -3.35
CA LYS A 47 4.05 15.22 -4.19
C LYS A 47 2.69 14.52 -4.19
N LEU A 48 2.22 14.16 -5.38
CA LEU A 48 1.04 13.32 -5.54
C LEU A 48 1.36 11.86 -5.14
N PRO A 49 0.37 11.06 -4.74
CA PRO A 49 0.59 9.69 -4.26
C PRO A 49 1.35 8.77 -5.24
N TRP A 50 1.29 9.04 -6.55
CA TRP A 50 1.96 8.28 -7.61
C TRP A 50 3.29 8.90 -8.09
N GLU A 51 3.72 10.02 -7.52
CA GLU A 51 5.01 10.65 -7.86
C GLU A 51 6.19 10.12 -7.04
N TYR A 52 5.94 9.18 -6.13
CA TYR A 52 6.97 8.55 -5.32
C TYR A 52 7.65 7.42 -6.11
N GLY A 53 8.96 7.26 -5.98
CA GLY A 53 9.63 6.04 -6.45
C GLY A 53 9.04 4.82 -5.74
N THR A 54 8.86 3.70 -6.45
CA THR A 54 8.28 2.48 -5.86
C THR A 54 9.09 1.96 -4.66
N GLU A 55 10.39 2.25 -4.61
CA GLU A 55 11.28 2.01 -3.46
C GLU A 55 10.81 2.68 -2.15
N ASN A 56 10.15 3.84 -2.27
CA ASN A 56 9.58 4.61 -1.16
C ASN A 56 8.16 4.17 -0.80
N CYS A 57 7.67 3.13 -1.47
CA CYS A 57 6.41 2.48 -1.21
C CYS A 57 6.64 1.02 -0.81
N GLU A 58 5.63 0.43 -0.17
CA GLU A 58 5.56 -1.00 0.06
C GLU A 58 4.11 -1.48 0.03
N THR A 59 3.91 -2.71 -0.42
CA THR A 59 2.62 -3.37 -0.44
C THR A 59 2.33 -4.00 0.91
N LEU A 60 1.28 -3.52 1.57
CA LEU A 60 0.82 -4.02 2.86
C LEU A 60 -0.64 -4.49 2.79
N CYS A 61 -0.96 -5.54 3.54
CA CYS A 61 -2.37 -5.84 3.80
C CYS A 61 -2.98 -4.79 4.74
N LYS A 62 -4.30 -4.60 4.69
CA LYS A 62 -5.03 -3.65 5.56
C LYS A 62 -4.63 -3.73 7.05
N GLY A 63 -4.41 -4.94 7.57
CA GLY A 63 -4.00 -5.14 8.97
C GLY A 63 -2.57 -4.69 9.26
N CYS A 64 -1.61 -5.03 8.39
CA CYS A 64 -0.22 -4.57 8.51
C CYS A 64 -0.11 -3.06 8.28
N HIS A 65 -0.87 -2.53 7.32
CA HIS A 65 -0.91 -1.11 7.02
C HIS A 65 -1.47 -0.29 8.20
N ALA A 66 -2.55 -0.76 8.83
CA ALA A 66 -3.07 -0.17 10.04
C ALA A 66 -2.03 -0.21 11.17
N ALA A 67 -1.33 -1.34 11.36
CA ALA A 67 -0.29 -1.47 12.37
C ALA A 67 0.88 -0.49 12.16
N GLU A 68 1.32 -0.25 10.93
CA GLU A 68 2.35 0.75 10.62
C GLU A 68 1.91 2.18 10.98
N HIS A 69 0.61 2.49 10.86
CA HIS A 69 0.03 3.74 11.33
C HIS A 69 -0.27 3.76 12.84
N GLY A 70 0.16 2.75 13.60
CA GLY A 70 -0.12 2.62 15.03
C GLY A 70 -1.55 2.18 15.35
N ILE A 71 -2.33 1.82 14.34
CA ILE A 71 -3.70 1.30 14.46
C ILE A 71 -3.63 -0.23 14.50
N ILE A 72 -3.45 -0.79 15.70
CA ILE A 72 -3.32 -2.24 15.87
C ILE A 72 -4.71 -2.87 15.74
N GLN A 73 -5.01 -3.45 14.58
CA GLN A 73 -6.20 -4.31 14.43
C GLN A 73 -5.95 -5.68 15.06
N PRO A 74 -6.97 -6.32 15.67
CA PRO A 74 -6.83 -7.69 16.15
C PRO A 74 -6.46 -8.60 14.97
N LYS A 75 -5.36 -9.33 15.10
CA LYS A 75 -4.83 -10.22 14.05
C LYS A 75 -5.65 -11.50 13.89
N ILE A 76 -6.57 -11.77 14.82
CA ILE A 76 -7.35 -13.01 14.92
C ILE A 76 -8.78 -12.60 15.30
N GLY A 77 -9.75 -13.05 14.52
CA GLY A 77 -11.19 -12.99 14.79
C GLY A 77 -11.78 -14.35 14.54
#